data_AF-W9C822-F1
#
_entry.id   AF-W9C822-F1
#
_cell.length_a   1.000
_cell.length_b   1.000
_cell.length_c   1.000
_cell.angle_alpha   90.00
_cell.angle_beta   90.00
_cell.angle_gamma   90.00
#
_symmetry.space_group_name_H-M   'P 1'
#
loop_
_entity.id
_entity.type
_entity.pdbx_description
1 polymer ?
#
loop_
_entity_poly.entity_id
_entity_poly.type
_entity_poly.pdbx_seq_one_letter_code
_entity_poly.pdbx_strand_id
1 'polypeptide(L)'
;MPQILSDSISSTDFDDLEARRLEIQRFLKANVASEVRNGRILNGRFLYYNGWKSMNLQSAFKSSIFAVMAQIFFGEMATEPEFAAALSRYPRDLGLSASTKQYAPRVIAPIIEFIMTRNESAKQTLARRLTLVIDQSKTTKVHGVLQSLITSARSKADVSCPSMALAETILNLWLIASHQSLLVLVYTVFRACTRILDGEKMRREIGDQDQRTCDSLNSLPLLHKFMMQAIEDNSFIKGSISADLLPESQGESKSVMSSSLTDTDFKAAAKTSRPLVFLAAKITVSHFLTNFNARIAEETSLHLKDSVGKSLQASEIRILVRDRHYIEENYL
;
A
#
# COMPACT_ATOMS: atom_id res chain seq x y z
N MET A 1 -19.78 12.92 -16.79
CA MET A 1 -18.94 14.01 -16.23
C MET A 1 -18.12 13.49 -15.05
N PRO A 2 -16.79 13.30 -15.19
CA PRO A 2 -15.91 12.97 -14.06
C PRO A 2 -14.65 13.87 -13.96
N GLN A 3 -14.68 15.10 -14.48
CA GLN A 3 -13.53 16.02 -14.49
C GLN A 3 -13.34 16.85 -13.20
N ILE A 4 -14.32 16.87 -12.29
CA ILE A 4 -14.32 17.81 -11.16
C ILE A 4 -13.39 17.36 -10.00
N LEU A 5 -12.98 16.08 -9.96
CA LEU A 5 -12.15 15.56 -8.85
C LEU A 5 -10.67 15.33 -9.20
N SER A 6 -10.28 15.28 -10.48
CA SER A 6 -8.85 15.28 -10.85
C SER A 6 -8.18 16.60 -10.47
N ASP A 7 -8.96 17.67 -10.39
CA ASP A 7 -8.48 19.02 -10.11
C ASP A 7 -8.58 19.37 -8.61
N SER A 8 -9.04 18.43 -7.77
CA SER A 8 -9.38 18.67 -6.36
C SER A 8 -8.30 18.29 -5.34
N ILE A 9 -7.26 17.56 -5.74
CA ILE A 9 -6.05 17.44 -4.92
C ILE A 9 -5.26 18.71 -5.17
N SER A 10 -5.48 19.70 -4.31
CA SER A 10 -4.87 21.02 -4.44
C SER A 10 -3.36 20.94 -4.24
N SER A 11 -2.59 21.90 -4.78
CA SER A 11 -1.15 22.02 -4.49
C SER A 11 -0.87 22.03 -2.98
N THR A 12 -1.79 22.59 -2.20
CA THR A 12 -1.76 22.62 -0.73
C THR A 12 -1.68 21.23 -0.07
N ASP A 13 -2.24 20.19 -0.70
CA ASP A 13 -2.18 18.83 -0.17
C ASP A 13 -0.77 18.22 -0.33
N PHE A 14 -0.05 18.64 -1.37
CA PHE A 14 1.34 18.24 -1.61
C PHE A 14 2.32 18.96 -0.68
N ASP A 15 2.05 20.22 -0.34
CA ASP A 15 2.89 20.99 0.59
C ASP A 15 2.92 20.37 2.00
N ASP A 16 1.77 19.90 2.51
CA ASP A 16 1.70 19.19 3.80
C ASP A 16 2.40 17.83 3.73
N LEU A 17 2.32 17.14 2.59
CA LEU A 17 3.05 15.89 2.39
C LEU A 17 4.57 16.11 2.35
N GLU A 18 5.02 17.22 1.75
CA GLU A 18 6.44 17.57 1.69
C GLU A 18 7.00 17.92 3.08
N ALA A 19 6.22 18.63 3.92
CA ALA A 19 6.58 18.86 5.31
C ALA A 19 6.79 17.54 6.10
N ARG A 20 6.08 16.48 5.71
CA ARG A 20 6.14 15.14 6.32
C ARG A 20 7.11 14.18 5.63
N ARG A 21 7.77 14.63 4.56
CA ARG A 21 8.67 13.79 3.77
C ARG A 21 9.76 13.14 4.62
N LEU A 22 10.37 13.88 5.55
CA LEU A 22 11.42 13.35 6.42
C LEU A 22 10.92 12.22 7.31
N GLU A 23 9.68 12.32 7.78
CA GLU A 23 9.05 11.27 8.58
C GLU A 23 8.74 10.04 7.72
N ILE A 24 8.16 10.23 6.53
CA ILE A 24 7.93 9.15 5.57
C ILE A 24 9.24 8.45 5.21
N GLN A 25 10.30 9.20 4.92
CA GLN A 25 11.63 8.66 4.62
C GLN A 25 12.21 7.92 5.83
N ARG A 26 12.05 8.44 7.05
CA ARG A 26 12.49 7.76 8.28
C ARG A 26 11.76 6.44 8.46
N PHE A 27 10.44 6.40 8.26
CA PHE A 27 9.65 5.17 8.32
C PHE A 27 10.06 4.18 7.25
N LEU A 28 10.25 4.63 6.01
CA LEU A 28 10.72 3.77 4.92
C LEU A 28 12.09 3.20 5.20
N LYS A 29 13.03 4.03 5.67
CA LYS A 29 14.37 3.59 6.05
C LYS A 29 14.32 2.58 7.17
N ALA A 30 13.52 2.83 8.22
CA ALA A 30 13.38 1.91 9.35
C ALA A 30 12.72 0.58 8.94
N ASN A 31 11.62 0.63 8.20
CA ASN A 31 10.84 -0.54 7.82
C ASN A 31 11.52 -1.36 6.73
N VAL A 32 11.94 -0.74 5.62
CA VAL A 32 12.64 -1.46 4.53
C VAL A 32 13.96 -2.01 5.03
N ALA A 33 14.76 -1.22 5.78
CA ALA A 33 16.02 -1.74 6.29
C ALA A 33 15.83 -2.78 7.41
N SER A 34 14.78 -2.69 8.23
CA SER A 34 14.49 -3.75 9.21
C SER A 34 14.03 -5.03 8.52
N GLU A 35 13.14 -4.97 7.52
CA GLU A 35 12.72 -6.14 6.75
C GLU A 35 13.88 -6.77 5.96
N VAL A 36 14.74 -5.96 5.33
CA VAL A 36 15.97 -6.45 4.69
C VAL A 36 16.93 -7.03 5.73
N ARG A 37 17.03 -6.44 6.93
CA ARG A 37 17.87 -6.99 8.01
C ARG A 37 17.33 -8.32 8.55
N ASN A 38 16.03 -8.37 8.79
CA ASN A 38 15.26 -9.47 9.39
C ASN A 38 14.84 -10.55 8.38
N GLY A 39 15.10 -10.33 7.09
CA GLY A 39 14.82 -11.29 6.02
C GLY A 39 15.23 -12.68 6.45
N ARG A 40 14.28 -13.63 6.39
CA ARG A 40 14.48 -14.98 6.92
C ARG A 40 15.69 -15.62 6.25
N ILE A 41 16.63 -16.08 7.07
CA ILE A 41 17.60 -17.11 6.71
C ILE A 41 16.76 -18.33 6.35
N LEU A 42 16.62 -18.63 5.06
CA LEU A 42 15.91 -19.84 4.65
C LEU A 42 16.62 -21.03 5.28
N ASN A 43 15.82 -21.87 5.96
CA ASN A 43 16.22 -23.09 6.64
C ASN A 43 17.41 -23.79 5.95
N GLY A 44 18.59 -23.64 6.54
CA GLY A 44 19.71 -24.58 6.40
C GLY A 44 20.47 -24.67 5.07
N ARG A 45 20.12 -23.94 4.00
CA ARG A 45 20.94 -23.97 2.76
C ARG A 45 21.11 -22.58 2.14
N PHE A 46 22.31 -22.06 2.38
CA PHE A 46 23.11 -21.17 1.53
C PHE A 46 22.38 -20.02 0.81
N LEU A 47 22.73 -18.78 1.18
CA LEU A 47 23.29 -17.76 0.28
C LEU A 47 23.53 -16.44 1.06
N TYR A 48 24.45 -16.47 2.02
CA TYR A 48 25.19 -15.26 2.46
C TYR A 48 26.46 -15.07 1.61
N TYR A 49 26.43 -15.43 0.32
CA TYR A 49 27.54 -15.07 -0.55
C TYR A 49 27.47 -13.55 -0.80
N ASN A 50 28.42 -12.81 -0.25
CA ASN A 50 28.68 -11.40 -0.56
C ASN A 50 27.55 -10.40 -0.18
N GLY A 51 26.90 -10.62 0.97
CA GLY A 51 25.93 -9.67 1.55
C GLY A 51 24.52 -9.70 0.95
N TRP A 52 24.22 -10.62 0.04
CA TRP A 52 22.87 -10.80 -0.51
C TRP A 52 21.94 -11.50 0.48
N LYS A 53 20.66 -11.11 0.47
CA LYS A 53 19.60 -11.68 1.31
C LYS A 53 18.36 -11.96 0.48
N SER A 54 17.77 -13.15 0.64
CA SER A 54 16.51 -13.49 -0.01
C SER A 54 15.32 -12.94 0.78
N MET A 55 14.37 -12.32 0.10
CA MET A 55 13.13 -11.86 0.73
C MET A 55 11.94 -11.94 -0.21
N ASN A 56 10.75 -12.08 0.38
CA ASN A 56 9.48 -11.98 -0.32
C ASN A 56 9.09 -10.51 -0.53
N LEU A 57 8.86 -10.10 -1.78
CA LEU A 57 8.61 -8.70 -2.11
C LEU A 57 7.36 -8.12 -1.44
N GLN A 58 6.25 -8.85 -1.50
CA GLN A 58 5.00 -8.39 -0.91
C GLN A 58 5.14 -8.20 0.61
N SER A 59 5.75 -9.16 1.30
CA SER A 59 5.96 -9.08 2.75
C SER A 59 6.88 -7.92 3.13
N ALA A 60 8.00 -7.77 2.41
CA ALA A 60 8.99 -6.72 2.68
C ALA A 60 8.41 -5.30 2.49
N PHE A 61 7.52 -5.10 1.53
CA PHE A 61 6.96 -3.79 1.23
C PHE A 61 5.62 -3.48 1.89
N LYS A 62 4.89 -4.49 2.39
CA LYS A 62 3.55 -4.30 2.95
C LYS A 62 3.53 -3.26 4.07
N SER A 63 4.38 -3.42 5.08
CA SER A 63 4.43 -2.50 6.23
C SER A 63 4.77 -1.07 5.79
N SER A 64 5.75 -0.92 4.90
CA SER A 64 6.20 0.36 4.35
C SER A 64 5.11 1.08 3.57
N ILE A 65 4.46 0.40 2.63
CA ILE A 65 3.39 1.00 1.82
C ILE A 65 2.19 1.40 2.66
N PHE A 66 1.76 0.55 3.59
CA PHE A 66 0.63 0.86 4.45
C PHE A 66 0.92 2.05 5.36
N ALA A 67 2.15 2.18 5.86
CA ALA A 67 2.57 3.35 6.62
C ALA A 67 2.58 4.63 5.76
N VAL A 68 3.16 4.59 4.56
CA VAL A 68 3.15 5.72 3.61
C VAL A 68 1.71 6.14 3.30
N MET A 69 0.84 5.18 2.98
CA MET A 69 -0.56 5.44 2.66
C MET A 69 -1.35 5.96 3.86
N ALA A 70 -1.04 5.50 5.08
CA ALA A 70 -1.65 6.06 6.29
C ALA A 70 -1.27 7.53 6.49
N GLN A 71 0.00 7.89 6.24
CA GLN A 71 0.44 9.28 6.31
C GLN A 71 -0.24 10.15 5.25
N ILE A 72 -0.38 9.65 4.01
CA ILE A 72 -1.09 10.34 2.93
C ILE A 72 -2.59 10.51 3.22
N PHE A 73 -3.24 9.52 3.84
CA PHE A 73 -4.69 9.60 4.10
C PHE A 73 -5.01 10.40 5.36
N PHE A 74 -4.28 10.16 6.44
CA PHE A 74 -4.67 10.59 7.79
C PHE A 74 -3.75 11.67 8.38
N GLY A 75 -2.62 11.97 7.74
CA GLY A 75 -1.67 12.96 8.23
C GLY A 75 -1.22 12.66 9.66
N GLU A 76 -1.31 13.65 10.54
CA GLU A 76 -0.83 13.57 11.93
C GLU A 76 -1.55 12.50 12.75
N MET A 77 -2.78 12.17 12.40
CA MET A 77 -3.48 11.08 13.08
C MET A 77 -2.73 9.75 12.94
N ALA A 78 -2.04 9.54 11.82
CA ALA A 78 -1.26 8.33 11.60
C ALA A 78 -0.02 8.22 12.50
N THR A 79 0.39 9.30 13.19
CA THR A 79 1.51 9.30 14.15
C THR A 79 1.04 9.10 15.58
N GLU A 80 -0.26 9.25 15.87
CA GLU A 80 -0.83 8.96 17.18
C GLU A 80 -0.60 7.47 17.52
N PRO A 81 0.03 7.13 18.67
CA PRO A 81 0.51 5.78 18.93
C PRO A 81 -0.61 4.73 18.93
N GLU A 82 -1.79 5.07 19.47
CA GLU A 82 -2.95 4.18 19.48
C GLU A 82 -3.54 3.97 18.07
N PHE A 83 -3.67 5.06 17.30
CA PHE A 83 -4.20 5.00 15.93
C PHE A 83 -3.21 4.28 14.99
N ALA A 84 -1.91 4.58 15.09
CA ALA A 84 -0.85 3.90 14.35
C ALA A 84 -0.80 2.40 14.65
N ALA A 85 -0.90 2.01 15.93
CA ALA A 85 -0.97 0.61 16.32
C ALA A 85 -2.20 -0.08 15.70
N ALA A 86 -3.37 0.56 15.75
CA ALA A 86 -4.59 0.04 15.15
C ALA A 86 -4.50 -0.06 13.61
N LEU A 87 -3.90 0.94 12.93
CA LEU A 87 -3.66 0.94 11.49
C LEU A 87 -2.76 -0.22 11.06
N SER A 88 -1.69 -0.49 11.81
CA SER A 88 -0.78 -1.60 11.50
C SER A 88 -1.45 -2.97 11.67
N ARG A 89 -2.38 -3.06 12.63
CA ARG A 89 -3.04 -4.30 13.02
C ARG A 89 -4.24 -4.61 12.15
N TYR A 90 -5.03 -3.62 11.75
CA TYR A 90 -6.27 -3.82 11.03
C TYR A 90 -6.13 -4.65 9.73
N PRO A 91 -5.17 -4.38 8.83
CA PRO A 91 -4.94 -5.20 7.64
C PRO A 91 -4.47 -6.64 7.95
N ARG A 92 -3.84 -6.85 9.11
CA ARG A 92 -3.41 -8.18 9.57
C ARG A 92 -4.60 -8.98 10.05
N ASP A 93 -5.45 -8.37 10.89
CA ASP A 93 -6.66 -9.00 11.41
C ASP A 93 -7.60 -9.39 10.24
N LEU A 94 -7.74 -8.53 9.22
CA LEU A 94 -8.47 -8.85 7.99
C LEU A 94 -7.85 -10.00 7.19
N GLY A 95 -6.53 -10.00 7.01
CA GLY A 95 -5.83 -11.07 6.31
C GLY A 95 -5.98 -12.42 7.02
N LEU A 96 -5.85 -12.44 8.35
CA LEU A 96 -6.04 -13.64 9.16
C LEU A 96 -7.49 -14.13 9.12
N SER A 97 -8.46 -13.22 9.24
CA SER A 97 -9.88 -13.56 9.12
C SER A 97 -10.19 -14.19 7.76
N ALA A 98 -9.76 -13.55 6.66
CA ALA A 98 -9.98 -14.05 5.31
C ALA A 98 -9.33 -15.43 5.08
N SER A 99 -8.09 -15.61 5.55
CA SER A 99 -7.38 -16.90 5.44
C SER A 99 -8.10 -17.99 6.21
N THR A 100 -8.56 -17.69 7.43
CA THR A 100 -9.16 -18.70 8.31
C THR A 100 -10.57 -19.06 7.84
N LYS A 101 -11.33 -18.10 7.32
CA LYS A 101 -12.67 -18.34 6.74
C LYS A 101 -12.64 -19.35 5.60
N GLN A 102 -11.56 -19.43 4.84
CA GLN A 102 -11.43 -20.43 3.76
C GLN A 102 -11.38 -21.87 4.27
N TYR A 103 -10.94 -22.09 5.52
CA TYR A 103 -10.82 -23.40 6.13
C TYR A 103 -11.90 -23.68 7.19
N ALA A 104 -12.59 -22.65 7.66
CA ALA A 104 -13.62 -22.76 8.67
C ALA A 104 -14.96 -23.27 8.07
N PRO A 105 -15.59 -24.29 8.66
CA PRO A 105 -16.99 -24.59 8.40
C PRO A 105 -17.88 -23.36 8.62
N ARG A 106 -18.88 -23.17 7.75
CA ARG A 106 -19.77 -21.98 7.77
C ARG A 106 -20.41 -21.71 9.14
N VAL A 107 -20.72 -22.75 9.90
CA VAL A 107 -21.36 -22.64 11.23
C VAL A 107 -20.44 -22.00 12.27
N ILE A 108 -19.13 -22.25 12.20
CA ILE A 108 -18.15 -21.73 13.17
C ILE A 108 -17.38 -20.52 12.65
N ALA A 109 -17.50 -20.19 11.36
CA ALA A 109 -16.82 -19.06 10.74
C ALA A 109 -17.05 -17.72 11.47
N PRO A 110 -18.26 -17.36 11.94
CA PRO A 110 -18.48 -16.11 12.69
C PRO A 110 -17.74 -16.08 14.03
N ILE A 111 -17.67 -17.21 14.73
CA ILE A 111 -16.97 -17.34 16.02
C ILE A 111 -15.46 -17.21 15.79
N ILE A 112 -14.94 -17.86 14.76
CA ILE A 112 -13.52 -17.78 14.38
C ILE A 112 -13.16 -16.36 13.98
N GLU A 113 -13.99 -15.69 13.18
CA GLU A 113 -13.80 -14.29 12.81
C GLU A 113 -13.76 -13.39 14.04
N PHE A 114 -14.71 -13.56 14.96
CA PHE A 114 -14.75 -12.81 16.21
C PHE A 114 -13.46 -12.97 17.03
N ILE A 115 -12.96 -14.22 17.15
CA ILE A 115 -11.72 -14.52 17.88
C ILE A 115 -10.50 -13.92 17.16
N MET A 116 -10.38 -14.14 15.85
CA MET A 116 -9.23 -13.71 15.05
C MET A 116 -9.11 -12.19 14.95
N THR A 117 -10.24 -11.50 14.82
CA THR A 117 -10.28 -10.02 14.79
C THR A 117 -10.23 -9.39 16.18
N ARG A 118 -10.26 -10.21 17.24
CA ARG A 118 -10.48 -9.78 18.64
C ARG A 118 -11.63 -8.77 18.72
N ASN A 119 -12.80 -9.21 18.28
CA ASN A 119 -14.02 -8.41 18.22
C ASN A 119 -13.85 -7.09 17.45
N GLU A 120 -13.16 -7.14 16.31
CA GLU A 120 -12.90 -5.96 15.47
C GLU A 120 -12.24 -4.77 16.21
N SER A 121 -11.53 -5.02 17.32
CA SER A 121 -10.99 -3.97 18.20
C SER A 121 -10.18 -2.90 17.46
N ALA A 122 -9.33 -3.30 16.51
CA ALA A 122 -8.55 -2.37 15.70
C ALA A 122 -9.45 -1.50 14.82
N LYS A 123 -10.42 -2.10 14.11
CA LYS A 123 -11.37 -1.37 13.25
C LYS A 123 -12.22 -0.40 14.08
N GLN A 124 -12.73 -0.82 15.23
CA GLN A 124 -13.54 0.03 16.11
C GLN A 124 -12.75 1.24 16.62
N THR A 125 -11.48 1.03 16.99
CA THR A 125 -10.58 2.11 17.43
C THR A 125 -10.39 3.14 16.32
N LEU A 126 -10.07 2.66 15.11
CA LEU A 126 -9.90 3.52 13.94
C LEU A 126 -11.18 4.29 13.59
N ALA A 127 -12.32 3.59 13.53
CA ALA A 127 -13.60 4.18 13.14
C ALA A 127 -14.09 5.21 14.16
N ARG A 128 -13.96 4.94 15.46
CA ARG A 128 -14.27 5.92 16.52
C ARG A 128 -13.41 7.17 16.39
N ARG A 129 -12.09 7.01 16.24
CA ARG A 129 -11.18 8.16 16.13
C ARG A 129 -11.47 8.99 14.89
N LEU A 130 -11.72 8.34 13.75
CA LEU A 130 -12.11 9.04 12.52
C LEU A 130 -13.47 9.72 12.63
N THR A 131 -14.44 9.10 13.30
CA THR A 131 -15.76 9.71 13.54
C THR A 131 -15.61 11.03 14.28
N LEU A 132 -14.80 11.06 15.34
CA LEU A 132 -14.51 12.30 16.07
C LEU A 132 -13.91 13.38 15.18
N VAL A 133 -12.95 13.03 14.32
CA VAL A 133 -12.31 13.99 13.41
C VAL A 133 -13.27 14.46 12.32
N ILE A 134 -14.13 13.57 11.81
CA ILE A 134 -15.18 13.92 10.85
C ILE A 134 -16.15 14.92 11.49
N ASP A 135 -16.58 14.69 12.72
CA ASP A 135 -17.48 15.59 13.44
C ASP A 135 -16.83 16.96 13.71
N GLN A 136 -15.54 16.96 14.07
CA GLN A 136 -14.74 18.16 14.32
C GLN A 136 -14.27 18.88 13.05
N SER A 137 -14.41 18.27 11.87
CA SER A 137 -13.90 18.82 10.61
C SER A 137 -14.56 20.15 10.19
N LYS A 138 -15.66 20.54 10.85
CA LYS A 138 -16.32 21.84 10.65
C LYS A 138 -15.58 22.99 11.34
N THR A 139 -14.85 22.70 12.41
CA THR A 139 -14.19 23.69 13.26
C THR A 139 -12.67 23.58 13.23
N THR A 140 -12.15 22.41 12.90
CA THR A 140 -10.72 22.09 12.94
C THR A 140 -10.22 21.82 11.52
N LYS A 141 -9.03 22.34 11.20
CA LYS A 141 -8.36 22.02 9.94
C LYS A 141 -7.98 20.54 9.96
N VAL A 142 -8.54 19.76 9.03
CA VAL A 142 -8.20 18.35 8.83
C VAL A 142 -7.18 18.23 7.69
N HIS A 143 -6.39 17.16 7.70
CA HIS A 143 -5.43 16.84 6.65
C HIS A 143 -6.09 16.84 5.26
N GLY A 144 -5.36 17.32 4.25
CA GLY A 144 -5.87 17.64 2.91
C GLY A 144 -6.70 16.53 2.25
N VAL A 145 -6.14 15.32 2.13
CA VAL A 145 -6.84 14.18 1.53
C VAL A 145 -8.11 13.81 2.31
N LEU A 146 -8.01 13.74 3.64
CA LEU A 146 -9.15 13.41 4.50
C LEU A 146 -10.24 14.48 4.42
N GLN A 147 -9.87 15.75 4.43
CA GLN A 147 -10.78 16.88 4.27
C GLN A 147 -11.50 16.83 2.92
N SER A 148 -10.77 16.55 1.84
CA SER A 148 -11.33 16.40 0.49
C SER A 148 -12.32 15.24 0.40
N LEU A 149 -12.02 14.10 1.04
CA LEU A 149 -12.94 12.96 1.14
C LEU A 149 -14.20 13.30 1.94
N ILE A 150 -14.06 13.94 3.10
CA ILE A 150 -15.19 14.36 3.95
C ILE A 150 -16.09 15.35 3.21
N THR A 151 -15.48 16.35 2.56
CA THR A 151 -16.20 17.39 1.82
C THR A 151 -16.96 16.78 0.63
N SER A 152 -16.31 15.89 -0.12
CA SER A 152 -16.92 15.18 -1.25
C SER A 152 -18.07 14.26 -0.84
N ALA A 153 -17.94 13.57 0.30
CA ALA A 153 -19.00 12.73 0.82
C ALA A 153 -20.21 13.56 1.30
N ARG A 154 -19.95 14.68 1.97
CA ARG A 154 -21.01 15.59 2.44
C ARG A 154 -21.73 16.33 1.31
N SER A 155 -21.04 16.65 0.22
CA SER A 155 -21.68 17.32 -0.92
C SER A 155 -22.65 16.42 -1.70
N LYS A 156 -22.52 15.09 -1.56
CA LYS A 156 -23.33 14.10 -2.27
C LYS A 156 -24.41 13.46 -1.42
N ALA A 157 -24.20 13.37 -0.11
CA ALA A 157 -25.16 12.75 0.78
C ALA A 157 -26.35 13.70 1.04
N ASP A 158 -27.57 13.19 0.89
CA ASP A 158 -28.78 13.83 1.41
C ASP A 158 -28.72 13.88 2.94
N VAL A 159 -28.05 14.89 3.50
CA VAL A 159 -28.03 15.39 4.92
C VAL A 159 -27.78 14.37 6.06
N SER A 160 -27.82 13.06 5.83
CA SER A 160 -28.05 12.04 6.85
C SER A 160 -26.95 10.96 6.92
N CYS A 161 -25.88 11.04 6.13
CA CYS A 161 -24.80 10.04 6.22
C CYS A 161 -24.15 10.09 7.62
N PRO A 162 -24.28 9.03 8.45
CA PRO A 162 -23.71 9.04 9.79
C PRO A 162 -22.18 9.10 9.72
N SER A 163 -21.54 9.89 10.58
CA SER A 163 -20.08 10.05 10.61
C SER A 163 -19.34 8.71 10.78
N MET A 164 -19.96 7.74 11.48
CA MET A 164 -19.44 6.37 11.59
C MET A 164 -19.40 5.64 10.24
N ALA A 165 -20.46 5.71 9.45
CA ALA A 165 -20.51 5.06 8.14
C ALA A 165 -19.49 5.69 7.17
N LEU A 166 -19.32 7.01 7.25
CA LEU A 166 -18.28 7.72 6.51
C LEU A 166 -16.87 7.30 6.96
N ALA A 167 -16.63 7.18 8.27
CA ALA A 167 -15.35 6.72 8.82
C ALA A 167 -14.99 5.30 8.30
N GLU A 168 -15.94 4.37 8.34
CA GLU A 168 -15.74 3.01 7.81
C GLU A 168 -15.45 3.02 6.31
N THR A 169 -16.13 3.88 5.56
CA THR A 169 -15.92 4.04 4.11
C THR A 169 -14.51 4.54 3.80
N ILE A 170 -14.03 5.55 4.54
CA ILE A 170 -12.68 6.10 4.39
C ILE A 170 -11.63 5.04 4.75
N LEU A 171 -11.86 4.24 5.79
CA LEU A 171 -10.96 3.14 6.16
C LEU A 171 -10.87 2.07 5.07
N ASN A 172 -12.01 1.71 4.47
CA ASN A 172 -12.03 0.75 3.37
C ASN A 172 -11.30 1.30 2.15
N LEU A 173 -11.49 2.59 1.83
CA LEU A 173 -10.77 3.25 0.74
C LEU A 173 -9.25 3.25 0.97
N TRP A 174 -8.81 3.60 2.18
CA TRP A 174 -7.39 3.53 2.57
C TRP A 174 -6.83 2.12 2.40
N LEU A 175 -7.56 1.10 2.85
CA LEU A 175 -7.13 -0.30 2.76
C LEU A 175 -6.95 -0.74 1.30
N ILE A 176 -7.93 -0.45 0.46
CA ILE A 176 -7.92 -0.82 -0.96
C ILE A 176 -6.82 -0.09 -1.70
N ALA A 177 -6.69 1.23 -1.50
CA ALA A 177 -5.62 2.00 -2.10
C ALA A 177 -4.23 1.53 -1.63
N SER A 178 -4.09 1.17 -0.35
CA SER A 178 -2.83 0.60 0.18
C SER A 178 -2.48 -0.73 -0.46
N HIS A 179 -3.46 -1.61 -0.63
CA HIS A 179 -3.25 -2.89 -1.29
C HIS A 179 -2.89 -2.73 -2.77
N GLN A 180 -3.61 -1.87 -3.50
CA GLN A 180 -3.29 -1.56 -4.90
C GLN A 180 -1.87 -0.96 -5.03
N SER A 181 -1.49 -0.04 -4.14
CA SER A 181 -0.14 0.54 -4.11
C SER A 181 0.94 -0.52 -3.91
N LEU A 182 0.68 -1.47 -3.01
CA LEU A 182 1.58 -2.58 -2.74
C LEU A 182 1.77 -3.45 -3.97
N LEU A 183 0.68 -3.81 -4.68
CA LEU A 183 0.78 -4.58 -5.91
C LEU A 183 1.57 -3.83 -6.98
N VAL A 184 1.23 -2.57 -7.25
CA VAL A 184 1.94 -1.75 -8.24
C VAL A 184 3.44 -1.69 -7.92
N LEU A 185 3.80 -1.49 -6.64
CA LEU A 185 5.18 -1.49 -6.19
C LEU A 185 5.87 -2.83 -6.43
N VAL A 186 5.27 -3.94 -5.97
CA VAL A 186 5.85 -5.29 -6.06
C VAL A 186 6.17 -5.63 -7.52
N TYR A 187 5.22 -5.42 -8.43
CA TYR A 187 5.42 -5.77 -9.84
C TYR A 187 6.35 -4.79 -10.56
N THR A 188 6.40 -3.52 -10.14
CA THR A 188 7.39 -2.56 -10.65
C THR A 188 8.81 -2.98 -10.25
N VAL A 189 9.02 -3.34 -8.98
CA VAL A 189 10.34 -3.81 -8.50
C VAL A 189 10.73 -5.14 -9.15
N PHE A 190 9.78 -6.08 -9.22
CA PHE A 190 9.99 -7.35 -9.91
C PHE A 190 10.47 -7.14 -11.36
N ARG A 191 9.80 -6.24 -12.09
CA ARG A 191 10.19 -5.86 -13.46
C ARG A 191 11.55 -5.16 -13.52
N ALA A 192 11.87 -4.31 -12.56
CA ALA A 192 13.20 -3.71 -12.45
C ALA A 192 14.30 -4.79 -12.29
N CYS A 193 13.97 -5.87 -11.58
CA CYS A 193 14.89 -6.99 -11.34
C CYS A 193 15.02 -7.94 -12.54
N THR A 194 13.96 -8.14 -13.35
CA THR A 194 14.05 -8.95 -14.58
C THR A 194 14.92 -8.28 -15.63
N ARG A 195 14.92 -6.93 -15.69
CA ARG A 195 15.64 -6.13 -16.68
C ARG A 195 16.60 -5.16 -15.99
N ILE A 196 17.79 -5.65 -15.64
CA ILE A 196 18.80 -4.88 -14.89
C ILE A 196 19.07 -3.50 -15.51
N LEU A 197 19.17 -3.42 -16.84
CA LEU A 197 19.37 -2.16 -17.57
C LEU A 197 18.25 -1.13 -17.31
N ASP A 198 17.02 -1.60 -17.13
CA ASP A 198 15.87 -0.76 -16.83
C ASP A 198 15.92 -0.26 -15.39
N GLY A 199 16.34 -1.11 -14.44
CA GLY A 199 16.61 -0.72 -13.05
C GLY A 199 17.63 0.43 -12.96
N GLU A 200 18.73 0.35 -13.71
CA GLU A 200 19.74 1.42 -13.76
C GLU A 200 19.23 2.72 -14.39
N LYS A 201 18.41 2.64 -15.44
CA LYS A 201 17.79 3.83 -16.04
C LYS A 201 16.82 4.50 -15.06
N MET A 202 16.01 3.71 -14.34
CA MET A 202 15.12 4.24 -13.31
C MET A 202 15.90 4.89 -12.18
N ARG A 203 16.99 4.28 -11.70
CA ARG A 203 17.85 4.88 -10.68
C ARG A 203 18.43 6.22 -11.14
N ARG A 204 18.90 6.31 -12.39
CA ARG A 204 19.42 7.57 -12.96
C ARG A 204 18.33 8.63 -13.05
N GLU A 205 17.13 8.25 -13.47
CA GLU A 205 16.00 9.17 -13.49
C GLU A 205 15.59 9.63 -12.09
N ILE A 206 15.59 8.72 -11.11
CA ILE A 206 15.31 8.99 -9.70
C ILE A 206 16.41 9.88 -9.08
N GLY A 207 17.68 9.75 -9.49
CA GLY A 207 18.76 10.58 -8.98
C GLY A 207 18.94 10.51 -7.46
N ASP A 208 19.31 11.64 -6.85
CA ASP A 208 19.53 11.75 -5.40
C ASP A 208 18.20 11.84 -4.63
N GLN A 209 18.02 10.95 -3.66
CA GLN A 209 16.80 10.89 -2.84
C GLN A 209 16.63 12.13 -1.94
N ASP A 210 17.72 12.78 -1.54
CA ASP A 210 17.68 13.93 -0.63
C ASP A 210 17.16 15.18 -1.34
N GLN A 211 17.18 15.20 -2.68
CA GLN A 211 16.69 16.31 -3.50
C GLN A 211 15.24 16.13 -3.98
N ARG A 212 14.61 14.97 -3.72
CA ARG A 212 13.30 14.61 -4.32
C ARG A 212 12.08 15.01 -3.52
N THR A 213 11.38 16.04 -3.99
CA THR A 213 10.02 16.35 -3.54
C THR A 213 8.97 15.38 -4.11
N CYS A 214 7.80 15.33 -3.49
CA CYS A 214 6.66 14.54 -3.99
C CYS A 214 6.29 14.93 -5.43
N ASP A 215 6.32 16.22 -5.75
CA ASP A 215 6.07 16.73 -7.10
C ASP A 215 7.14 16.26 -8.10
N SER A 216 8.41 16.31 -7.68
CA SER A 216 9.52 15.85 -8.52
C SER A 216 9.46 14.34 -8.81
N LEU A 217 8.89 13.54 -7.89
CA LEU A 217 8.63 12.12 -8.10
C LEU A 217 7.45 11.91 -9.05
N ASN A 218 6.43 12.76 -8.97
CA ASN A 218 5.30 12.73 -9.88
C ASN A 218 5.71 13.03 -11.32
N SER A 219 6.69 13.91 -11.52
CA SER A 219 7.23 14.29 -12.84
C SER A 219 8.25 13.32 -13.43
N LEU A 220 8.43 12.09 -12.89
CA LEU A 220 9.35 11.08 -13.45
C LEU A 220 8.67 10.24 -14.55
N PRO A 221 8.86 10.54 -15.86
CA PRO A 221 8.16 9.88 -16.94
C PRO A 221 8.52 8.40 -17.11
N LEU A 222 9.79 8.02 -16.97
CA LEU A 222 10.24 6.64 -17.14
C LEU A 222 9.70 5.78 -16.00
N LEU A 223 9.84 6.21 -14.74
CA LEU A 223 9.25 5.48 -13.61
C LEU A 223 7.74 5.31 -13.77
N HIS A 224 7.03 6.38 -14.16
CA HIS A 224 5.59 6.29 -14.40
C HIS A 224 5.24 5.29 -15.51
N LYS A 225 5.96 5.35 -16.64
CA LYS A 225 5.79 4.39 -17.75
C LYS A 225 6.03 2.95 -17.29
N PHE A 226 7.04 2.72 -16.45
CA PHE A 226 7.33 1.39 -15.89
C PHE A 226 6.21 0.85 -15.02
N MET A 227 5.65 1.69 -14.15
CA MET A 227 4.54 1.31 -13.29
C MET A 227 3.27 1.02 -14.11
N MET A 228 2.97 1.86 -15.10
CA MET A 228 1.85 1.64 -16.02
C MET A 228 2.00 0.32 -16.76
N GLN A 229 3.18 0.03 -17.28
CA GLN A 229 3.43 -1.22 -17.98
C GLN A 229 3.40 -2.44 -17.03
N ALA A 230 3.83 -2.28 -15.76
CA ALA A 230 3.69 -3.32 -14.75
C ALA A 230 2.21 -3.66 -14.46
N ILE A 231 1.31 -2.67 -14.54
CA ILE A 231 -0.14 -2.88 -14.43
C ILE A 231 -0.69 -3.58 -15.67
N GLU A 232 -0.27 -3.15 -16.86
CA GLU A 232 -0.73 -3.74 -18.13
C GLU A 232 -0.35 -5.21 -18.26
N ASP A 233 0.87 -5.57 -17.86
CA ASP A 233 1.39 -6.93 -17.95
C ASP A 233 0.74 -7.88 -16.93
N ASN A 234 0.04 -7.35 -15.92
CA ASN A 234 -0.59 -8.15 -14.87
C ASN A 234 -2.10 -7.95 -14.87
N SER A 235 -2.83 -8.85 -15.53
CA SER A 235 -4.29 -8.86 -15.58
C SER A 235 -4.94 -8.79 -14.20
N PHE A 236 -4.31 -9.37 -13.17
CA PHE A 236 -4.74 -9.28 -11.78
C PHE A 236 -4.72 -7.85 -11.24
N ILE A 237 -3.65 -7.09 -11.49
CA ILE A 237 -3.55 -5.68 -11.08
C ILE A 237 -4.50 -4.84 -11.93
N LYS A 238 -4.55 -5.09 -13.24
CA LYS A 238 -5.47 -4.42 -14.14
C LYS A 238 -6.91 -4.59 -13.68
N GLY A 239 -7.32 -5.80 -13.28
CA GLY A 239 -8.59 -6.06 -12.62
C GLY A 239 -8.71 -5.31 -11.31
N SER A 240 -7.72 -5.39 -10.43
CA SER A 240 -7.72 -4.71 -9.12
C SER A 240 -7.82 -3.19 -9.19
N ILE A 241 -7.29 -2.55 -10.25
CA ILE A 241 -7.30 -1.10 -10.46
C ILE A 241 -8.49 -0.66 -11.33
N SER A 242 -8.97 -1.51 -12.24
CA SER A 242 -10.07 -1.17 -13.16
C SER A 242 -11.44 -1.62 -12.66
N ALA A 243 -11.50 -2.63 -11.79
CA ALA A 243 -12.72 -3.14 -11.19
C ALA A 243 -12.85 -2.62 -9.76
N ASP A 244 -14.09 -2.30 -9.40
CA ASP A 244 -14.52 -2.07 -8.02
C ASP A 244 -14.23 -3.31 -7.20
N LEU A 245 -13.17 -3.24 -6.40
CA LEU A 245 -12.77 -4.37 -5.58
C LEU A 245 -12.63 -3.92 -4.13
N LEU A 246 -13.77 -3.93 -3.45
CA LEU A 246 -13.84 -4.72 -2.22
C LEU A 246 -13.37 -6.15 -2.57
N PRO A 247 -12.65 -6.85 -1.67
CA PRO A 247 -12.30 -8.23 -1.91
C PRO A 247 -13.58 -9.04 -2.12
N GLU A 248 -13.90 -9.38 -3.37
CA GLU A 248 -14.78 -10.50 -3.70
C GLU A 248 -14.02 -11.81 -3.40
N SER A 249 -13.66 -12.02 -2.13
CA SER A 249 -13.54 -13.38 -1.62
C SER A 249 -14.95 -13.81 -1.22
N GLN A 250 -15.61 -14.50 -2.14
CA GLN A 250 -16.44 -15.67 -1.90
C GLN A 250 -17.43 -15.60 -0.72
N GLY A 251 -18.71 -15.45 -1.05
CA GLY A 251 -19.83 -16.00 -0.28
C GLY A 251 -20.15 -15.28 1.04
N GLU A 252 -21.22 -14.47 0.98
CA GLU A 252 -22.09 -14.20 2.13
C GLU A 252 -21.41 -13.65 3.40
N SER A 253 -21.01 -12.38 3.34
CA SER A 253 -21.19 -11.48 4.48
C SER A 253 -21.72 -10.14 3.99
N LYS A 254 -22.95 -10.17 3.44
CA LYS A 254 -23.80 -8.99 3.21
C LYS A 254 -24.31 -8.34 4.51
N SER A 255 -23.74 -8.69 5.68
CA SER A 255 -24.38 -8.43 6.97
C SER A 255 -23.99 -7.12 7.66
N VAL A 256 -22.96 -6.37 7.25
CA VAL A 256 -22.53 -5.19 8.05
C VAL A 256 -22.09 -3.96 7.24
N MET A 257 -22.06 -3.99 5.90
CA MET A 257 -21.89 -2.74 5.15
C MET A 257 -23.25 -2.04 5.01
N SER A 258 -23.47 -1.03 5.86
CA SER A 258 -24.63 -0.16 5.83
C SER A 258 -24.89 0.36 4.41
N SER A 259 -26.11 0.13 3.93
CA SER A 259 -26.64 0.35 2.59
C SER A 259 -26.73 1.82 2.13
N SER A 260 -25.92 2.73 2.67
CA SER A 260 -26.08 4.18 2.44
C SER A 260 -25.09 4.78 1.44
N LEU A 261 -24.00 4.09 1.09
CA LEU A 261 -23.11 4.53 0.00
C LEU A 261 -23.26 3.61 -1.20
N THR A 262 -23.67 4.21 -2.32
CA THR A 262 -23.89 3.49 -3.57
C THR A 262 -22.57 3.02 -4.17
N ASP A 263 -22.62 1.92 -4.93
CA ASP A 263 -21.49 1.40 -5.73
C ASP A 263 -20.87 2.50 -6.62
N THR A 264 -21.67 3.46 -7.08
CA THR A 264 -21.23 4.61 -7.88
C THR A 264 -20.36 5.61 -7.13
N ASP A 265 -20.57 5.80 -5.83
CA ASP A 265 -19.74 6.69 -5.02
C ASP A 265 -18.38 6.07 -4.70
N PHE A 266 -18.36 4.75 -4.53
CA PHE A 266 -17.14 3.98 -4.37
C PHE A 266 -16.27 4.02 -5.64
N LYS A 267 -16.88 3.84 -6.83
CA LYS A 267 -16.23 4.02 -8.15
C LYS A 267 -15.54 5.37 -8.28
N ALA A 268 -16.25 6.43 -7.90
CA ALA A 268 -15.71 7.79 -7.97
C ALA A 268 -14.52 7.96 -7.01
N ALA A 269 -14.65 7.50 -5.76
CA ALA A 269 -13.58 7.55 -4.77
C ALA A 269 -12.34 6.73 -5.18
N ALA A 270 -12.54 5.53 -5.73
CA ALA A 270 -11.48 4.69 -6.27
C ALA A 270 -10.72 5.39 -7.41
N LYS A 271 -11.44 6.05 -8.32
CA LYS A 271 -10.81 6.86 -9.37
C LYS A 271 -9.98 8.01 -8.79
N THR A 272 -10.46 8.66 -7.74
CA THR A 272 -9.73 9.72 -7.03
C THR A 272 -8.51 9.19 -6.27
N SER A 273 -8.50 7.92 -5.86
CA SER A 273 -7.37 7.31 -5.14
C SER A 273 -6.18 6.97 -6.05
N ARG A 274 -6.37 6.88 -7.37
CA ARG A 274 -5.33 6.43 -8.30
C ARG A 274 -4.04 7.27 -8.22
N PRO A 275 -4.05 8.60 -8.22
CA PRO A 275 -2.83 9.39 -8.03
C PRO A 275 -2.11 9.07 -6.73
N LEU A 276 -2.85 8.85 -5.63
CA LEU A 276 -2.29 8.49 -4.32
C LEU A 276 -1.64 7.10 -4.37
N VAL A 277 -2.26 6.15 -5.08
CA VAL A 277 -1.73 4.80 -5.29
C VAL A 277 -0.37 4.84 -5.98
N PHE A 278 -0.26 5.61 -7.06
CA PHE A 278 1.01 5.78 -7.76
C PHE A 278 2.02 6.54 -6.90
N LEU A 279 1.62 7.57 -6.18
CA LEU A 279 2.51 8.37 -5.35
C LEU A 279 3.15 7.51 -4.25
N ALA A 280 2.37 6.74 -3.49
CA ALA A 280 2.91 5.88 -2.43
C ALA A 280 3.89 4.82 -2.97
N ALA A 281 3.55 4.22 -4.11
CA ALA A 281 4.42 3.28 -4.79
C ALA A 281 5.71 3.96 -5.32
N LYS A 282 5.61 5.17 -5.88
CA LYS A 282 6.77 5.98 -6.34
C LYS A 282 7.72 6.35 -5.21
N ILE A 283 7.19 6.81 -4.07
CA ILE A 283 8.00 7.14 -2.89
C ILE A 283 8.77 5.89 -2.43
N THR A 284 8.08 4.76 -2.33
CA THR A 284 8.67 3.52 -1.81
C THR A 284 9.69 2.91 -2.79
N VAL A 285 9.37 2.85 -4.09
CA VAL A 285 10.29 2.31 -5.11
C VAL A 285 11.51 3.20 -5.29
N SER A 286 11.34 4.53 -5.21
CA SER A 286 12.44 5.48 -5.24
C SER A 286 13.44 5.18 -4.13
N HIS A 287 12.95 5.10 -2.89
CA HIS A 287 13.79 4.75 -1.74
C HIS A 287 14.46 3.38 -1.88
N PHE A 288 13.71 2.37 -2.35
CA PHE A 288 14.25 1.03 -2.50
C PHE A 288 15.37 0.97 -3.56
N LEU A 289 15.13 1.52 -4.75
CA LEU A 289 16.09 1.43 -5.86
C LEU A 289 17.35 2.26 -5.64
N THR A 290 17.30 3.36 -4.88
CA THR A 290 18.48 4.18 -4.56
C THR A 290 19.39 3.49 -3.55
N ASN A 291 18.83 2.82 -2.54
CA ASN A 291 19.56 2.24 -1.42
C ASN A 291 19.95 0.78 -1.62
N PHE A 292 19.26 0.03 -2.49
CA PHE A 292 19.46 -1.40 -2.61
C PHE A 292 19.71 -1.87 -4.03
N ASN A 293 20.58 -2.87 -4.14
CA ASN A 293 20.70 -3.72 -5.30
C ASN A 293 19.75 -4.90 -5.16
N ALA A 294 19.01 -5.20 -6.23
CA ALA A 294 18.01 -6.25 -6.24
C ALA A 294 18.16 -7.12 -7.49
N ARG A 295 17.95 -8.43 -7.34
CA ARG A 295 17.95 -9.43 -8.42
C ARG A 295 16.88 -10.46 -8.14
N ILE A 296 16.39 -11.13 -9.18
CA ILE A 296 15.41 -12.20 -9.00
C ILE A 296 16.09 -13.39 -8.34
N ALA A 297 15.44 -13.97 -7.33
CA ALA A 297 15.91 -15.20 -6.72
C ALA A 297 15.72 -16.38 -7.67
N GLU A 298 16.61 -17.35 -7.63
CA GLU A 298 16.59 -18.48 -8.57
C GLU A 298 15.25 -19.24 -8.50
N GLU A 299 14.66 -19.39 -7.30
CA GLU A 299 13.37 -20.07 -7.14
C GLU A 299 12.25 -19.36 -7.92
N THR A 300 12.24 -18.03 -7.90
CA THR A 300 11.28 -17.23 -8.68
C THR A 300 11.57 -17.34 -10.18
N SER A 301 12.84 -17.43 -10.58
CA SER A 301 13.19 -17.64 -11.98
C SER A 301 12.73 -19.00 -12.51
N LEU A 302 12.86 -20.06 -11.70
CA LEU A 302 12.37 -21.40 -12.02
C LEU A 302 10.85 -21.41 -12.14
N HIS A 303 10.14 -20.82 -11.16
CA HIS A 303 8.70 -20.68 -11.24
C HIS A 303 8.23 -19.93 -12.50
N LEU A 304 8.92 -18.86 -12.91
CA LEU A 304 8.59 -18.14 -14.15
C LEU A 304 8.73 -19.00 -15.41
N LYS A 305 9.71 -19.90 -15.46
CA LYS A 305 9.91 -20.82 -16.58
C LYS A 305 8.80 -21.88 -16.64
N ASP A 306 8.36 -22.38 -15.49
CA ASP A 306 7.34 -23.43 -15.40
C ASP A 306 5.91 -22.88 -15.55
N SER A 307 5.72 -21.57 -15.34
CA SER A 307 4.41 -20.91 -15.28
C SER A 307 3.99 -20.21 -16.57
N VAL A 308 4.44 -20.67 -17.75
CA VAL A 308 4.08 -20.05 -19.03
C VAL A 308 2.55 -19.94 -19.16
N GLY A 309 2.02 -18.73 -19.07
CA GLY A 309 0.59 -18.42 -19.13
C GLY A 309 -0.15 -18.29 -17.79
N LYS A 310 0.48 -18.55 -16.64
CA LYS A 310 -0.11 -18.30 -15.31
C LYS A 310 0.39 -16.96 -14.75
N SER A 311 -0.53 -16.17 -14.19
CA SER A 311 -0.17 -14.93 -13.48
C SER A 311 0.56 -15.29 -12.19
N LEU A 312 1.80 -14.85 -12.06
CA LEU A 312 2.61 -15.05 -10.85
C LEU A 312 1.99 -14.25 -9.70
N GLN A 313 1.69 -14.91 -8.58
CA GLN A 313 1.12 -14.20 -7.44
C GLN A 313 2.20 -13.37 -6.74
N ALA A 314 1.85 -12.17 -6.26
CA ALA A 314 2.77 -11.28 -5.55
C ALA A 314 3.43 -11.97 -4.32
N SER A 315 2.72 -12.91 -3.69
CA SER A 315 3.18 -13.72 -2.55
C SER A 315 4.27 -14.73 -2.91
N GLU A 316 4.47 -15.04 -4.19
CA GLU A 316 5.46 -16.00 -4.68
C GLU A 316 6.76 -15.32 -5.14
N ILE A 317 6.74 -13.99 -5.29
CA ILE A 317 7.87 -13.24 -5.82
C ILE A 317 8.94 -13.06 -4.73
N ARG A 318 10.07 -13.75 -4.92
CA ARG A 318 11.27 -13.62 -4.10
C ARG A 318 12.38 -12.93 -4.89
N ILE A 319 13.10 -12.06 -4.19
CA ILE A 319 14.26 -11.39 -4.74
C ILE A 319 15.44 -11.51 -3.77
N LEU A 320 16.64 -11.47 -4.34
CA LEU A 320 17.87 -11.26 -3.62
C LEU A 320 18.11 -9.75 -3.53
N VAL A 321 18.39 -9.27 -2.33
CA VAL A 321 18.66 -7.86 -2.05
C VAL A 321 19.97 -7.68 -1.30
N ARG A 322 20.70 -6.64 -1.66
CA ARG A 322 21.95 -6.24 -1.01
C ARG A 322 21.98 -4.73 -0.86
N ASP A 323 22.48 -4.25 0.26
CA ASP A 323 22.75 -2.82 0.44
C ASP A 323 23.70 -2.33 -0.66
N ARG A 324 23.42 -1.17 -1.25
CA ARG A 324 24.26 -0.62 -2.31
C ARG A 324 25.62 -0.19 -1.80
N HIS A 325 25.70 0.24 -0.54
CA HIS A 325 26.94 0.67 0.11
C HIS A 325 27.62 -0.48 0.86
N TYR A 326 27.24 -1.73 0.58
CA TYR A 326 27.89 -2.89 1.17
C TYR A 326 29.36 -2.95 0.74
N ILE A 327 30.26 -2.71 1.69
CA ILE A 327 31.70 -2.91 1.57
C ILE A 327 31.98 -4.32 2.11
N GLU A 328 32.66 -5.17 1.34
CA GLU A 328 33.11 -6.47 1.85
C GLU A 328 34.25 -6.24 2.86
N GLU A 329 33.90 -6.10 4.14
CA GLU A 329 34.88 -5.86 5.22
C GLU A 329 35.85 -7.05 5.46
N ASN A 330 35.67 -8.19 4.77
CA ASN A 330 36.44 -9.41 4.99
C ASN A 330 37.41 -9.81 3.86
N TYR A 331 37.77 -8.89 2.95
CA TYR A 331 38.83 -9.10 1.94
C TYR A 331 40.03 -8.14 2.12
N LEU A 332 40.23 -7.60 3.33
CA LEU A 332 41.43 -6.85 3.70
C LEU A 332 42.37 -7.69 4.59
#